data_AF-A0A7J5X562-F1
#
_entry.id   AF-A0A7J5X562-F1
#
_cell.length_a   1.000
_cell.length_b   1.000
_cell.length_c   1.000
_cell.angle_alpha   90.00
_cell.angle_beta   90.00
_cell.angle_gamma   90.00
#
_symmetry.space_group_name_H-M   'P 1'
#
loop_
_entity.id
_entity.type
_entity.pdbx_description
1 polymer ?
#
loop_
_entity_poly.entity_id
_entity_poly.type
_entity_poly.pdbx_seq_one_letter_code
_entity_poly.pdbx_strand_id
1 'polypeptide(L)'
;MGYVCFRCKNRIPGDVRSLFIHLRAVHHVNHAANYFQCCEIGCGRTFNYMRSFRRHLQQHENVEEVLGVPLKIQSSLSSLMLKASQQRKLRSGMRLSQRALLIGLISDIVGRLQSRTLAVFSSLGHNQIPEVYQLMVEFQDCAEPFRDLDTEYKQMQYFVKLGGFIEPVEETFRHDEVSYVQRRDSATGTVKQVVVPDTFQRVPLTRLLGQVLEMPGILQAMLDWQQRDGGVLQDVFDGEFCKTHPLFLKETSIPLILYNDDCETVNPLGSKTGTHKLGFIYFLIKSLPPDLLSSLRSHFLCAVYKSDDAKTYGLDDVLRPIVAELQFLEKEGIPVDTPTFQGVVKFSLVQVVGDNLGLNAILGYSEGFSANHMCRWCRVHKRVSEQQTLEDPAQLPATISEERAVQFTECLKNNSQPLAQVEAYMRDSCQYRAGWIRADHSKSIPEVLAMFPRLTTPGMIAQDFSILFAEPAPKLFQTWVGTNMVEYLEQAKSSRSCPFVLLLEDGMLCSQAFVVISGKAMRLRRLSQLWIPDVVSELEGTVSPAVKFLKTQIHACN
;
A
#
# COMPACT_ATOMS: atom_id res chain seq x y z
N MET A 1 53.82 11.46 -6.94
CA MET A 1 53.97 10.54 -5.79
C MET A 1 53.18 9.28 -6.05
N GLY A 2 53.73 8.09 -5.80
CA GLY A 2 53.01 6.84 -6.08
C GLY A 2 53.84 5.58 -5.78
N TYR A 3 53.16 4.46 -5.54
CA TYR A 3 53.77 3.21 -5.10
C TYR A 3 53.70 2.13 -6.19
N VAL A 4 54.70 1.25 -6.26
CA VAL A 4 54.82 0.19 -7.27
C VAL A 4 54.02 -1.04 -6.84
N CYS A 5 53.11 -1.48 -7.71
CA CYS A 5 52.35 -2.70 -7.50
C CYS A 5 53.21 -3.94 -7.73
N PHE A 6 53.28 -4.83 -6.74
CA PHE A 6 54.12 -6.03 -6.83
C PHE A 6 53.61 -7.08 -7.84
N ARG A 7 52.33 -7.01 -8.23
CA ARG A 7 51.69 -7.93 -9.18
C ARG A 7 51.89 -7.52 -10.64
N CYS A 8 51.57 -6.27 -10.99
CA CYS A 8 51.69 -5.77 -12.37
C CYS A 8 52.92 -4.89 -12.63
N LYS A 9 53.72 -4.58 -11.59
CA LYS A 9 54.89 -3.69 -11.65
C LYS A 9 54.60 -2.25 -12.09
N ASN A 10 53.33 -1.87 -12.22
CA ASN A 10 52.92 -0.49 -12.51
C ASN A 10 53.09 0.41 -11.28
N ARG A 11 53.52 1.65 -11.50
CA ARG A 11 53.54 2.70 -10.47
C ARG A 11 52.15 3.34 -10.36
N ILE A 12 51.54 3.21 -9.19
CA ILE A 12 50.19 3.70 -8.89
C ILE A 12 50.30 5.09 -8.27
N PRO A 13 49.82 6.15 -8.93
CA PRO A 13 49.87 7.50 -8.39
C PRO A 13 48.99 7.63 -7.13
N GLY A 14 49.42 8.48 -6.19
CA GLY A 14 48.70 8.75 -4.94
C GLY A 14 49.37 8.17 -3.69
N ASP A 15 48.59 8.05 -2.63
CA ASP A 15 49.03 7.55 -1.32
C ASP A 15 48.98 6.02 -1.22
N VAL A 16 49.38 5.46 -0.07
CA VAL A 16 49.35 4.00 0.18
C VAL A 16 47.93 3.43 -0.02
N ARG A 17 46.87 4.21 0.28
CA ARG A 17 45.48 3.74 0.07
C ARG A 17 45.21 3.47 -1.40
N SER A 18 45.72 4.32 -2.29
CA SER A 18 45.58 4.20 -3.74
C SER A 18 46.15 2.87 -4.26
N LEU A 19 47.30 2.43 -3.74
CA LEU A 19 47.87 1.12 -4.07
C LEU A 19 46.98 -0.05 -3.59
N PHE A 20 46.43 0.01 -2.38
CA PHE A 20 45.56 -1.06 -1.87
C PHE A 20 44.22 -1.13 -2.60
N ILE A 21 43.71 0.00 -3.07
CA ILE A 21 42.53 0.06 -3.94
C ILE A 21 42.85 -0.64 -5.27
N HIS A 22 43.98 -0.31 -5.89
CA HIS A 22 44.44 -0.97 -7.12
C HIS A 22 44.61 -2.49 -6.94
N LEU A 23 45.29 -2.94 -5.87
CA LEU A 23 45.48 -4.36 -5.59
C LEU A 23 44.15 -5.13 -5.43
N ARG A 24 43.13 -4.49 -4.85
CA ARG A 24 41.81 -5.09 -4.68
C ARG A 24 41.01 -5.09 -5.97
N ALA A 25 41.04 -4.00 -6.72
CA ALA A 25 40.20 -3.81 -7.90
C ALA A 25 40.74 -4.53 -9.14
N VAL A 26 42.07 -4.54 -9.31
CA VAL A 26 42.73 -5.08 -10.52
C VAL A 26 43.26 -6.49 -10.31
N HIS A 27 43.71 -6.81 -9.09
CA HIS A 27 44.34 -8.10 -8.78
C HIS A 27 43.55 -8.95 -7.79
N HIS A 28 42.36 -8.51 -7.37
CA HIS A 28 41.49 -9.19 -6.40
C HIS A 28 42.19 -9.58 -5.08
N VAL A 29 43.27 -8.88 -4.72
CA VAL A 29 43.98 -9.09 -3.46
C VAL A 29 43.14 -8.48 -2.33
N ASN A 30 42.58 -9.35 -1.50
CA ASN A 30 41.71 -8.99 -0.39
C ASN A 30 42.45 -9.10 0.96
N HIS A 31 41.73 -8.85 2.06
CA HIS A 31 42.29 -8.93 3.41
C HIS A 31 42.77 -10.33 3.83
N ALA A 32 42.33 -11.38 3.12
CA ALA A 32 42.72 -12.77 3.37
C ALA A 32 43.96 -13.20 2.57
N ALA A 33 44.54 -12.31 1.75
CA ALA A 33 45.79 -12.59 1.07
C ALA A 33 46.95 -12.67 2.09
N ASN A 34 47.74 -13.75 2.00
CA ASN A 34 48.83 -14.04 2.95
C ASN A 34 50.22 -13.71 2.38
N TYR A 35 50.30 -12.96 1.28
CA TYR A 35 51.58 -12.59 0.66
C TYR A 35 51.52 -11.21 0.03
N PHE A 36 52.41 -10.33 0.50
CA PHE A 36 52.66 -9.00 -0.03
C PHE A 36 54.16 -8.78 -0.14
N GLN A 37 54.61 -8.13 -1.21
CA GLN A 37 56.01 -7.79 -1.42
C GLN A 37 56.15 -6.30 -1.68
N CYS A 38 57.11 -5.65 -1.02
CA CYS A 38 57.47 -4.28 -1.36
C CYS A 38 58.29 -4.29 -2.65
N CYS A 39 57.99 -3.37 -3.56
CA CYS A 39 58.72 -3.19 -4.83
C CYS A 39 59.20 -1.74 -5.01
N GLU A 40 59.28 -0.98 -3.92
CA GLU A 40 59.92 0.34 -3.96
C GLU A 40 61.43 0.21 -4.11
N ILE A 41 62.05 1.24 -4.68
CA ILE A 41 63.48 1.26 -5.00
C ILE A 41 64.27 1.03 -3.70
N GLY A 42 65.18 0.04 -3.71
CA GLY A 42 65.97 -0.33 -2.53
C GLY A 42 65.24 -1.23 -1.51
N CYS A 43 64.02 -1.70 -1.79
CA CYS A 43 63.25 -2.52 -0.86
C CYS A 43 62.60 -3.75 -1.51
N GLY A 44 62.85 -4.94 -0.93
CA GLY A 44 62.28 -6.22 -1.39
C GLY A 44 61.58 -7.03 -0.28
N ARG A 45 61.25 -6.39 0.85
CA ARG A 45 60.68 -7.07 2.03
C ARG A 45 59.32 -7.70 1.71
N THR A 46 59.09 -8.88 2.27
CA THR A 46 57.81 -9.61 2.16
C THR A 46 57.05 -9.57 3.48
N PHE A 47 55.72 -9.65 3.38
CA PHE A 47 54.80 -9.56 4.52
C PHE A 47 53.64 -10.54 4.32
N ASN A 48 53.22 -11.18 5.42
CA ASN A 48 52.09 -12.11 5.39
C ASN A 48 50.76 -11.45 5.78
N TYR A 49 50.81 -10.22 6.30
CA TYR A 49 49.64 -9.51 6.79
C TYR A 49 49.54 -8.10 6.19
N MET A 50 48.35 -7.77 5.68
CA MET A 50 48.05 -6.52 5.01
C MET A 50 48.35 -5.28 5.87
N ARG A 51 48.06 -5.36 7.18
CA ARG A 51 48.30 -4.27 8.13
C ARG A 51 49.79 -3.97 8.29
N SER A 52 50.63 -5.00 8.33
CA SER A 52 52.09 -4.87 8.43
C SER A 52 52.68 -4.29 7.14
N PHE A 53 52.21 -4.77 5.99
CA PHE A 53 52.64 -4.25 4.70
C PHE A 53 52.29 -2.76 4.54
N ARG A 54 51.06 -2.38 4.91
CA ARG A 54 50.60 -0.98 4.85
C ARG A 54 51.45 -0.04 5.71
N ARG A 55 51.75 -0.43 6.94
CA ARG A 55 52.60 0.35 7.85
C ARG A 55 54.03 0.48 7.31
N HIS A 56 54.56 -0.56 6.69
CA HIS A 56 55.88 -0.50 6.04
C HIS A 56 55.92 0.47 4.87
N LEU A 57 54.89 0.49 4.00
CA LEU A 57 54.85 1.40 2.86
C LEU A 57 54.84 2.89 3.27
N GLN A 58 54.33 3.18 4.46
CA GLN A 58 54.33 4.54 5.02
C GLN A 58 55.72 4.99 5.53
N GLN A 59 56.70 4.09 5.58
CA GLN A 59 58.08 4.38 6.01
C GLN A 59 59.03 4.68 4.85
N HIS A 60 58.59 4.54 3.59
CA HIS A 60 59.40 4.95 2.44
C HIS A 60 59.30 6.46 2.26
N GLU A 61 60.43 7.15 2.42
CA GLU A 61 60.55 8.57 2.07
C GLU A 61 60.67 8.72 0.54
N ASN A 62 59.96 9.73 0.01
CA ASN A 62 59.83 9.95 -1.43
C ASN A 62 61.17 10.39 -2.04
N VAL A 63 61.82 9.52 -2.81
CA VAL A 63 62.95 9.89 -3.68
C VAL A 63 62.42 10.10 -5.12
N GLU A 64 62.62 11.30 -5.66
CA GLU A 64 62.37 11.61 -7.07
C GLU A 64 63.56 11.16 -7.94
N GLU A 65 63.31 10.45 -9.04
CA GLU A 65 63.82 10.80 -10.38
C GLU A 65 63.30 9.89 -11.51
N VAL A 66 62.82 10.59 -12.55
CA VAL A 66 62.97 10.42 -14.02
C VAL A 66 63.36 9.05 -14.59
N LEU A 67 62.52 8.53 -15.51
CA LEU A 67 62.88 8.11 -16.89
C LEU A 67 61.67 7.38 -17.53
N GLY A 68 61.27 7.83 -18.73
CA GLY A 68 60.11 7.34 -19.46
C GLY A 68 60.41 6.19 -20.43
N VAL A 69 59.40 5.37 -20.71
CA VAL A 69 59.23 4.51 -21.91
C VAL A 69 57.71 4.23 -22.08
N PRO A 70 57.14 4.17 -23.31
CA PRO A 70 55.70 4.24 -23.55
C PRO A 70 55.03 2.85 -23.58
N LEU A 71 53.78 2.77 -23.15
CA LEU A 71 52.94 1.58 -23.29
C LEU A 71 51.87 1.78 -24.38
N LYS A 72 52.09 1.11 -25.51
CA LYS A 72 51.09 0.77 -26.53
C LYS A 72 50.00 -0.09 -25.90
N ILE A 73 48.72 0.27 -26.09
CA ILE A 73 47.62 -0.69 -26.02
C ILE A 73 46.68 -0.46 -27.21
N GLN A 74 46.45 -1.56 -27.92
CA GLN A 74 45.65 -1.70 -29.12
C GLN A 74 44.18 -1.35 -28.90
N SER A 75 43.61 -0.76 -29.94
CA SER A 75 42.19 -0.60 -30.19
C SER A 75 41.47 -1.94 -30.32
N SER A 76 40.41 -2.13 -29.54
CA SER A 76 39.11 -2.63 -30.02
C SER A 76 38.17 -2.68 -28.83
N LEU A 77 37.02 -2.02 -28.95
CA LEU A 77 35.75 -2.42 -28.32
C LEU A 77 34.67 -1.48 -28.89
N SER A 78 34.37 -1.72 -30.15
CA SER A 78 33.09 -1.37 -30.75
C SER A 78 32.01 -2.31 -30.22
N SER A 79 30.91 -1.71 -29.74
CA SER A 79 29.53 -2.23 -29.80
C SER A 79 29.18 -3.55 -29.08
N LEU A 80 27.97 -3.54 -28.51
CA LEU A 80 27.30 -4.59 -27.72
C LEU A 80 27.79 -4.73 -26.28
N MET A 81 27.07 -4.10 -25.35
CA MET A 81 26.52 -4.71 -24.11
C MET A 81 25.86 -3.63 -23.22
N LEU A 82 25.06 -2.73 -23.81
CA LEU A 82 24.41 -1.62 -23.07
C LEU A 82 22.91 -1.78 -22.87
N LYS A 83 22.31 -2.97 -23.05
CA LYS A 83 20.84 -3.12 -22.97
C LYS A 83 20.28 -4.08 -21.92
N ALA A 84 21.08 -4.75 -21.08
CA ALA A 84 20.51 -5.73 -20.14
C ALA A 84 20.94 -5.62 -18.66
N SER A 85 21.99 -4.88 -18.32
CA SER A 85 22.49 -4.85 -16.93
C SER A 85 22.28 -3.54 -16.16
N GLN A 86 21.84 -2.46 -16.82
CA GLN A 86 21.71 -1.15 -16.18
C GLN A 86 20.42 -0.96 -15.37
N GLN A 87 19.33 -1.69 -15.69
CA GLN A 87 18.08 -1.58 -14.92
C GLN A 87 18.14 -2.21 -13.51
N ARG A 88 19.11 -3.11 -13.23
CA ARG A 88 19.19 -3.79 -11.92
C ARG A 88 19.94 -3.00 -10.84
N LYS A 89 20.77 -2.01 -11.19
CA LYS A 89 21.70 -1.35 -10.25
C LYS A 89 21.21 0.00 -9.70
N LEU A 90 20.15 0.59 -10.25
CA LEU A 90 19.62 1.87 -9.76
C LEU A 90 18.70 1.72 -8.54
N ARG A 91 18.14 0.52 -8.27
CA ARG A 91 17.27 0.28 -7.09
C ARG A 91 18.02 -0.19 -5.83
N SER A 92 19.18 -0.82 -5.96
CA SER A 92 20.05 -1.13 -4.82
C SER A 92 21.11 -0.04 -4.73
N GLY A 93 20.98 0.88 -3.78
CA GLY A 93 21.88 2.03 -3.62
C GLY A 93 23.33 1.69 -3.98
N MET A 94 23.83 2.28 -5.08
CA MET A 94 25.24 2.22 -5.39
C MET A 94 25.98 2.75 -4.17
N ARG A 95 26.83 1.91 -3.55
CA ARG A 95 27.69 2.37 -2.46
C ARG A 95 28.44 3.61 -2.97
N LEU A 96 28.52 4.67 -2.17
CA LEU A 96 29.19 5.94 -2.54
C LEU A 96 30.53 5.74 -3.28
N SER A 97 31.27 4.70 -2.92
CA SER A 97 32.52 4.29 -3.56
C SER A 97 32.38 3.83 -5.03
N GLN A 98 31.32 3.14 -5.40
CA GLN A 98 31.07 2.71 -6.79
C GLN A 98 30.63 3.87 -7.69
N ARG A 99 29.88 4.82 -7.13
CA ARG A 99 29.47 6.06 -7.81
C ARG A 99 30.66 6.95 -8.13
N ALA A 100 31.56 7.14 -7.16
CA ALA A 100 32.79 7.90 -7.35
C ALA A 100 33.71 7.28 -8.41
N LEU A 101 33.83 5.93 -8.43
CA LEU A 101 34.63 5.22 -9.44
C LEU A 101 34.06 5.36 -10.85
N LEU A 102 32.73 5.29 -11.01
CA LEU A 102 32.08 5.44 -12.31
C LEU A 102 32.23 6.88 -12.85
N ILE A 103 32.01 7.88 -11.98
CA ILE A 103 32.20 9.30 -12.33
C ILE A 103 33.65 9.55 -12.75
N GLY A 104 34.62 9.07 -11.97
CA GLY A 104 36.04 9.22 -12.29
C GLY A 104 36.42 8.56 -13.62
N LEU A 105 35.95 7.34 -13.88
CA LEU A 105 36.21 6.64 -15.14
C LEU A 105 35.63 7.39 -16.35
N ILE A 106 34.41 7.91 -16.23
CA ILE A 106 33.77 8.66 -17.32
C ILE A 106 34.54 9.96 -17.56
N SER A 107 34.86 10.71 -16.49
CA SER A 107 35.66 11.93 -16.57
C SER A 107 37.01 11.70 -17.25
N ASP A 108 37.72 10.61 -16.91
CA ASP A 108 39.02 10.25 -17.51
C ASP A 108 38.92 9.86 -18.99
N ILE A 109 37.83 9.18 -19.39
CA ILE A 109 37.59 8.81 -20.80
C ILE A 109 37.27 10.07 -21.60
N VAL A 110 36.35 10.88 -21.10
CA VAL A 110 35.87 12.11 -21.73
C VAL A 110 37.01 13.11 -21.87
N GLY A 111 37.80 13.34 -20.82
CA GLY A 111 38.96 14.24 -20.86
C GLY A 111 40.03 13.79 -21.86
N ARG A 112 40.24 12.48 -22.01
CA ARG A 112 41.14 11.94 -23.05
C ARG A 112 40.61 12.16 -24.46
N LEU A 113 39.31 11.94 -24.68
CA LEU A 113 38.68 12.19 -25.98
C LEU A 113 38.70 13.68 -26.32
N GLN A 114 38.39 14.54 -25.36
CA GLN A 114 38.44 16.00 -25.50
C GLN A 114 39.85 16.47 -25.90
N SER A 115 40.88 16.01 -25.18
CA SER A 115 42.27 16.38 -25.45
C SER A 115 42.74 15.95 -26.85
N ARG A 116 42.41 14.72 -27.27
CA ARG A 116 42.76 14.23 -28.60
C ARG A 116 42.01 14.99 -29.70
N THR A 117 40.74 15.30 -29.47
CA THR A 117 39.90 16.03 -30.42
C THR A 117 40.43 17.45 -30.62
N LEU A 118 40.79 18.16 -29.54
CA LEU A 118 41.43 19.48 -29.60
C LEU A 118 42.78 19.46 -30.33
N ALA A 119 43.60 18.42 -30.12
CA ALA A 119 44.86 18.29 -30.83
C ALA A 119 44.66 18.16 -32.35
N VAL A 120 43.64 17.40 -32.78
CA VAL A 120 43.29 17.28 -34.21
C VAL A 120 42.80 18.61 -34.77
N PHE A 121 41.86 19.30 -34.12
CA PHE A 121 41.37 20.60 -34.59
C PHE A 121 42.46 21.68 -34.63
N SER A 122 43.37 21.66 -33.65
CA SER A 122 44.53 22.57 -33.63
C SER A 122 45.50 22.28 -34.77
N SER A 123 45.72 21.01 -35.13
CA SER A 123 46.56 20.64 -36.28
C SER A 123 45.96 21.04 -37.63
N LEU A 124 44.64 21.22 -37.69
CA LEU A 124 43.91 21.65 -38.89
C LEU A 124 43.65 23.16 -38.94
N GLY A 125 44.07 23.94 -37.93
CA GLY A 125 43.84 25.39 -37.87
C GLY A 125 42.39 25.80 -37.58
N HIS A 126 41.57 24.87 -37.06
CA HIS A 126 40.14 25.05 -36.80
C HIS A 126 39.82 25.24 -35.31
N ASN A 127 40.73 25.86 -34.57
CA ASN A 127 40.69 25.97 -33.10
C ASN A 127 39.78 27.12 -32.59
N GLN A 128 39.25 27.96 -33.49
CA GLN A 128 38.40 29.11 -33.12
C GLN A 128 37.02 29.10 -33.78
N ILE A 129 36.64 28.01 -34.46
CA ILE A 129 35.30 27.90 -35.02
C ILE A 129 34.26 27.65 -33.91
N PRO A 130 33.09 28.31 -33.94
CA PRO A 130 32.04 28.17 -32.92
C PRO A 130 31.62 26.73 -32.64
N GLU A 131 31.62 25.87 -33.67
CA GLU A 131 31.24 24.46 -33.56
C GLU A 131 32.23 23.68 -32.68
N VAL A 132 33.51 24.03 -32.69
CA VAL A 132 34.52 23.42 -31.82
C VAL A 132 34.33 23.87 -30.38
N TYR A 133 33.95 25.12 -30.14
CA TYR A 133 33.57 25.58 -28.80
C TYR A 133 32.33 24.83 -28.28
N GLN A 134 31.30 24.65 -29.11
CA GLN A 134 30.10 23.91 -28.74
C GLN A 134 30.42 22.45 -28.42
N LEU A 135 31.25 21.80 -29.23
CA LEU A 135 31.73 20.44 -28.97
C LEU A 135 32.52 20.35 -27.65
N MET A 136 33.29 21.38 -27.28
CA MET A 136 33.99 21.40 -25.99
C MET A 136 33.04 21.49 -24.81
N VAL A 137 31.94 22.24 -24.93
CA VAL A 137 30.87 22.27 -23.93
C VAL A 137 30.23 20.89 -23.80
N GLU A 138 29.94 20.22 -24.91
CA GLU A 138 29.38 18.86 -24.90
C GLU A 138 30.30 17.84 -24.20
N PHE A 139 31.62 17.91 -24.43
CA PHE A 139 32.58 17.09 -23.68
C PHE A 139 32.52 17.39 -22.18
N GLN A 140 32.40 18.65 -21.80
CA GLN A 140 32.35 19.01 -20.38
C GLN A 140 31.07 18.52 -19.70
N ASP A 141 29.93 18.60 -20.39
CA ASP A 141 28.66 18.01 -19.92
C ASP A 141 28.74 16.48 -19.82
N CYS A 142 29.40 15.82 -20.78
CA CYS A 142 29.63 14.37 -20.75
C CYS A 142 30.55 13.92 -19.62
N ALA A 143 31.45 14.79 -19.12
CA ALA A 143 32.36 14.47 -18.02
C ALA A 143 31.61 14.35 -16.69
N GLU A 144 30.42 14.97 -16.59
CA GLU A 144 29.58 14.99 -15.39
C GLU A 144 28.15 14.47 -15.68
N PRO A 145 27.99 13.21 -16.13
CA PRO A 145 26.70 12.69 -16.62
C PRO A 145 25.62 12.54 -15.52
N PHE A 146 25.99 12.76 -14.24
CA PHE A 146 25.10 12.63 -13.09
C PHE A 146 24.94 13.95 -12.31
N ARG A 147 25.34 15.11 -12.88
CA ARG A 147 25.20 16.43 -12.23
C ARG A 147 23.76 16.77 -11.84
N ASP A 148 22.81 16.27 -12.64
CA ASP A 148 21.37 16.46 -12.41
C ASP A 148 20.75 15.26 -11.67
N LEU A 149 21.57 14.42 -11.02
CA LEU A 149 21.16 13.25 -10.24
C LEU A 149 21.91 13.17 -8.89
N ASP A 150 22.51 14.27 -8.46
CA ASP A 150 23.28 14.41 -7.21
C ASP A 150 22.40 14.30 -5.95
N THR A 151 21.17 14.80 -5.99
CA THR A 151 20.19 14.71 -4.88
C THR A 151 19.07 13.72 -5.18
N GLU A 152 18.45 13.18 -4.12
CA GLU A 152 17.26 12.32 -4.23
C GLU A 152 16.10 13.03 -4.96
N TYR A 153 15.89 14.32 -4.66
CA TYR A 153 14.90 15.15 -5.35
C TYR A 153 15.12 15.17 -6.86
N LYS A 154 16.34 15.47 -7.32
CA LYS A 154 16.66 15.51 -8.75
C LYS A 154 16.59 14.13 -9.40
N GLN A 155 16.98 13.07 -8.68
CA GLN A 155 16.80 11.69 -9.13
C GLN A 155 15.32 11.36 -9.35
N MET A 156 14.45 11.75 -8.41
CA MET A 156 13.02 11.49 -8.54
C MET A 156 12.42 12.27 -9.70
N GLN A 157 12.75 13.56 -9.82
CA GLN A 157 12.32 14.38 -10.96
C GLN A 157 12.76 13.80 -12.30
N TYR A 158 13.97 13.25 -12.37
CA TYR A 158 14.45 12.57 -13.57
C TYR A 158 13.60 11.33 -13.91
N PHE A 159 13.26 10.50 -12.93
CA PHE A 159 12.40 9.33 -13.17
C PHE A 159 10.97 9.70 -13.54
N VAL A 160 10.42 10.74 -12.93
CA VAL A 160 9.12 11.33 -13.32
C VAL A 160 9.17 11.81 -14.77
N LYS A 161 10.22 12.54 -15.15
CA LYS A 161 10.41 13.05 -16.52
C LYS A 161 10.57 11.93 -17.55
N LEU A 162 11.24 10.83 -17.17
CA LEU A 162 11.35 9.64 -18.02
C LEU A 162 10.03 8.86 -18.13
N GLY A 163 9.02 9.18 -17.30
CA GLY A 163 7.78 8.42 -17.22
C GLY A 163 7.94 7.04 -16.56
N GLY A 164 9.09 6.73 -15.95
CA GLY A 164 9.34 5.41 -15.35
C GLY A 164 8.97 5.31 -13.86
N PHE A 165 8.53 6.42 -13.26
CA PHE A 165 8.09 6.49 -11.88
C PHE A 165 6.68 7.05 -11.79
N ILE A 166 5.82 6.33 -11.09
CA ILE A 166 4.45 6.75 -10.82
C ILE A 166 4.43 7.30 -9.41
N GLU A 167 4.21 8.61 -9.32
CA GLU A 167 4.12 9.28 -8.03
C GLU A 167 2.90 8.76 -7.25
N PRO A 168 3.06 8.45 -5.96
CA PRO A 168 1.93 8.19 -5.10
C PRO A 168 1.09 9.46 -4.95
N VAL A 169 -0.20 9.26 -4.76
CA VAL A 169 -1.19 10.29 -4.46
C VAL A 169 -1.41 10.29 -2.95
N GLU A 170 -1.27 11.46 -2.34
CA GLU A 170 -1.66 11.69 -0.96
C GLU A 170 -3.18 11.87 -0.89
N GLU A 171 -3.83 11.07 -0.05
CA GLU A 171 -5.28 11.06 0.13
C GLU A 171 -5.61 11.39 1.59
N THR A 172 -6.68 12.15 1.81
CA THR A 172 -7.18 12.51 3.15
C THR A 172 -8.31 11.58 3.58
N PHE A 173 -8.44 11.38 4.89
CA PHE A 173 -9.63 10.73 5.47
C PHE A 173 -10.86 11.63 5.36
N ARG A 174 -12.07 11.06 5.25
CA ARG A 174 -13.29 11.80 4.85
C ARG A 174 -13.72 12.91 5.81
N HIS A 175 -13.33 12.83 7.08
CA HIS A 175 -13.82 13.71 8.13
C HIS A 175 -12.92 14.94 8.36
N ASP A 176 -12.02 15.25 7.40
CA ASP A 176 -11.01 16.31 7.53
C ASP A 176 -10.26 16.22 8.87
N GLU A 177 -9.92 14.99 9.25
CA GLU A 177 -9.34 14.68 10.55
C GLU A 177 -7.92 15.22 10.62
N VAL A 178 -7.59 15.75 11.79
CA VAL A 178 -6.34 16.46 12.00
C VAL A 178 -5.63 15.99 13.26
N SER A 179 -4.32 15.79 13.12
CA SER A 179 -3.41 15.56 14.23
C SER A 179 -2.60 16.81 14.56
N TYR A 180 -2.24 16.95 15.84
CA TYR A 180 -1.40 18.05 16.32
C TYR A 180 0.06 17.61 16.35
N VAL A 181 0.88 18.18 15.46
CA VAL A 181 2.30 17.86 15.37
C VAL A 181 3.13 19.03 15.90
N GLN A 182 4.16 18.71 16.70
CA GLN A 182 5.14 19.70 17.13
C GLN A 182 6.12 19.98 16.00
N ARG A 183 6.10 21.20 15.46
CA ARG A 183 7.09 21.68 14.49
C ARG A 183 7.98 22.72 15.13
N ARG A 184 9.29 22.59 14.88
CA ARG A 184 10.28 23.59 15.29
C ARG A 184 10.46 24.59 14.16
N ASP A 185 10.19 25.85 14.45
CA ASP A 185 10.49 26.95 13.55
C ASP A 185 12.01 27.03 13.35
N SER A 186 12.49 26.90 12.12
CA SER A 186 13.92 26.87 11.81
C SER A 186 14.60 28.23 12.03
N ALA A 187 13.85 29.34 12.00
CA ALA A 187 14.37 30.69 12.20
C ALA A 187 14.38 31.09 13.68
N THR A 188 13.32 30.77 14.44
CA THR A 188 13.20 31.21 15.84
C THR A 188 13.55 30.13 16.85
N GLY A 189 13.70 28.87 16.42
CA GLY A 189 13.94 27.72 17.28
C GLY A 189 12.76 27.32 18.17
N THR A 190 11.64 28.06 18.10
CA THR A 190 10.43 27.85 18.90
C THR A 190 9.67 26.61 18.43
N VAL A 191 9.22 25.78 19.37
CA VAL A 191 8.35 24.64 19.08
C VAL A 191 6.90 25.12 19.11
N LYS A 192 6.17 24.96 18.00
CA LYS A 192 4.74 25.26 17.89
C LYS A 192 3.99 23.98 17.58
N GLN A 193 2.81 23.81 18.18
CA GLN A 193 1.85 22.80 17.72
C GLN A 193 1.17 23.32 16.45
N VAL A 194 1.21 22.50 15.42
CA VAL A 194 0.60 22.78 14.11
C VAL A 194 -0.41 21.66 13.83
N VAL A 195 -1.57 22.06 13.36
CA VAL A 195 -2.63 21.16 12.89
C VAL A 195 -2.22 20.63 11.52
N VAL A 196 -2.19 19.31 11.36
CA VAL A 196 -1.84 18.64 10.10
C VAL A 196 -2.95 17.64 9.78
N PRO A 197 -3.49 17.62 8.55
CA PRO A 197 -4.45 16.61 8.16
C PRO A 197 -3.81 15.23 8.23
N ASP A 198 -4.56 14.25 8.72
CA ASP A 198 -4.16 12.86 8.67
C ASP A 198 -4.37 12.33 7.25
N THR A 199 -3.33 11.72 6.69
CA THR A 199 -3.27 11.31 5.28
C THR A 199 -2.72 9.90 5.14
N PHE A 200 -2.98 9.30 3.99
CA PHE A 200 -2.34 8.07 3.54
C PHE A 200 -1.86 8.21 2.09
N GLN A 201 -1.00 7.29 1.67
CA GLN A 201 -0.38 7.32 0.35
C GLN A 201 -0.93 6.18 -0.50
N ARG A 202 -1.39 6.48 -1.72
CA ARG A 202 -1.93 5.49 -2.66
C ARG A 202 -1.19 5.55 -3.99
N VAL A 203 -0.87 4.41 -4.58
CA VAL A 203 -0.33 4.33 -5.93
C VAL A 203 -1.50 4.18 -6.92
N PRO A 204 -1.65 5.06 -7.92
CA PRO A 204 -2.72 4.93 -8.92
C PRO A 204 -2.59 3.65 -9.75
N LEU A 205 -3.48 2.68 -9.52
CA LEU A 205 -3.44 1.36 -10.15
C LEU A 205 -3.59 1.43 -11.67
N THR A 206 -4.46 2.30 -12.18
CA THR A 206 -4.73 2.44 -13.61
C THR A 206 -3.48 2.87 -14.36
N ARG A 207 -2.74 3.85 -13.82
CA ARG A 207 -1.46 4.29 -14.42
C ARG A 207 -0.40 3.20 -14.31
N LEU A 208 -0.31 2.54 -13.16
CA LEU A 208 0.68 1.49 -12.91
C LEU A 208 0.49 0.28 -13.80
N LEU A 209 -0.73 -0.23 -13.89
CA LEU A 209 -1.07 -1.35 -14.74
C LEU A 209 -0.91 -0.99 -16.22
N GLY A 210 -1.30 0.22 -16.64
CA GLY A 210 -1.05 0.70 -18.00
C GLY A 210 0.42 0.62 -18.38
N GLN A 211 1.32 1.13 -17.52
CA GLN A 211 2.76 1.02 -17.75
C GLN A 211 3.27 -0.42 -17.79
N VAL A 212 2.75 -1.30 -16.92
CA VAL A 212 3.12 -2.72 -16.92
C VAL A 212 2.70 -3.41 -18.21
N LEU A 213 1.51 -3.09 -18.74
CA LEU A 213 1.01 -3.65 -20.00
C LEU A 213 1.83 -3.18 -21.21
N GLU A 214 2.31 -1.93 -21.19
CA GLU A 214 3.16 -1.35 -22.23
C GLU A 214 4.61 -1.87 -22.20
N MET A 215 5.03 -2.53 -21.11
CA MET A 215 6.37 -3.10 -21.03
C MET A 215 6.58 -4.17 -22.11
N PRO A 216 7.67 -4.09 -22.91
CA PRO A 216 7.90 -5.00 -24.02
C PRO A 216 7.87 -6.48 -23.59
N GLY A 217 6.96 -7.25 -24.21
CA GLY A 217 6.81 -8.69 -24.01
C GLY A 217 6.05 -9.11 -22.75
N ILE A 218 5.71 -8.20 -21.83
CA ILE A 218 5.02 -8.55 -20.59
C ILE A 218 3.57 -8.95 -20.84
N LEU A 219 2.80 -8.13 -21.57
CA LEU A 219 1.42 -8.47 -21.91
C LEU A 219 1.34 -9.78 -22.70
N GLN A 220 2.20 -9.96 -23.70
CA GLN A 220 2.24 -11.21 -24.46
C GLN A 220 2.50 -12.42 -23.55
N ALA A 221 3.50 -12.32 -22.65
CA ALA A 221 3.80 -13.38 -21.70
C ALA A 221 2.62 -13.69 -20.76
N MET A 222 1.84 -12.68 -20.38
CA MET A 222 0.62 -12.87 -19.60
C MET A 222 -0.46 -13.64 -20.38
N LEU A 223 -0.71 -13.24 -21.64
CA LEU A 223 -1.71 -13.88 -22.48
C LEU A 223 -1.33 -15.32 -22.85
N ASP A 224 -0.06 -15.55 -23.21
CA ASP A 224 0.47 -16.89 -23.49
C ASP A 224 0.34 -17.80 -22.27
N TRP A 225 0.59 -17.27 -21.08
CA TRP A 225 0.44 -18.01 -19.82
C TRP A 225 -1.02 -18.35 -19.50
N GLN A 226 -1.99 -17.52 -19.90
CA GLN A 226 -3.40 -17.82 -19.73
C GLN A 226 -3.89 -18.92 -20.69
N GLN A 227 -3.31 -19.04 -21.88
CA GLN A 227 -3.74 -19.98 -22.93
C GLN A 227 -3.11 -21.38 -22.83
N ARG A 228 -2.43 -21.69 -21.71
CA ARG A 228 -1.74 -22.96 -21.56
C ARG A 228 -2.75 -24.10 -21.48
N ASP A 229 -2.45 -25.17 -22.20
CA ASP A 229 -3.16 -26.44 -22.07
C ASP A 229 -2.28 -27.43 -21.29
N GLY A 230 -2.88 -28.05 -20.29
CA GLY A 230 -2.23 -29.00 -19.43
C GLY A 230 -3.27 -29.61 -18.52
N GLY A 231 -3.41 -30.94 -18.52
CA GLY A 231 -4.35 -31.66 -17.66
C GLY A 231 -4.07 -31.57 -16.15
N VAL A 232 -3.38 -30.52 -15.69
CA VAL A 232 -2.96 -30.28 -14.31
C VAL A 232 -3.26 -28.82 -13.95
N LEU A 233 -3.80 -28.58 -12.76
CA LEU A 233 -4.05 -27.23 -12.24
C LEU A 233 -2.71 -26.57 -11.84
N GLN A 234 -2.44 -25.38 -12.37
CA GLN A 234 -1.20 -24.62 -12.16
C GLN A 234 -1.45 -23.15 -11.79
N ASP A 235 -2.61 -22.60 -12.16
CA ASP A 235 -2.99 -21.21 -11.91
C ASP A 235 -4.49 -21.05 -11.63
N VAL A 236 -4.90 -19.85 -11.20
CA VAL A 236 -6.28 -19.45 -10.94
C VAL A 236 -7.18 -19.63 -12.15
N PHE A 237 -6.64 -19.48 -13.37
CA PHE A 237 -7.34 -19.70 -14.63
C PHE A 237 -7.77 -21.15 -14.84
N ASP A 238 -7.06 -22.10 -14.23
CA ASP A 238 -7.40 -23.53 -14.35
C ASP A 238 -8.60 -23.90 -13.46
N GLY A 239 -8.95 -23.03 -12.51
CA GLY A 239 -10.07 -23.20 -11.59
C GLY A 239 -11.43 -22.94 -12.24
N GLU A 240 -12.45 -23.62 -11.73
CA GLU A 240 -13.84 -23.53 -12.22
C GLU A 240 -14.39 -22.11 -12.20
N PHE A 241 -13.99 -21.30 -11.21
CA PHE A 241 -14.39 -19.90 -11.10
C PHE A 241 -14.02 -19.12 -12.38
N CYS A 242 -12.75 -19.15 -12.80
CA CYS A 242 -12.33 -18.43 -14.00
C CYS A 242 -12.95 -18.99 -15.28
N LYS A 243 -13.14 -20.31 -15.35
CA LYS A 243 -13.75 -21.00 -16.49
C LYS A 243 -15.24 -20.68 -16.68
N THR A 244 -15.93 -20.25 -15.63
CA THR A 244 -17.38 -19.95 -15.67
C THR A 244 -17.66 -18.45 -15.60
N HIS A 245 -16.70 -17.64 -15.14
CA HIS A 245 -16.91 -16.22 -14.93
C HIS A 245 -17.08 -15.45 -16.26
N PRO A 246 -18.14 -14.64 -16.42
CA PRO A 246 -18.42 -13.94 -17.67
C PRO A 246 -17.28 -13.02 -18.15
N LEU A 247 -16.57 -12.37 -17.23
CA LEU A 247 -15.44 -11.48 -17.56
C LEU A 247 -14.27 -12.26 -18.18
N PHE A 248 -13.86 -13.38 -17.54
CA PHE A 248 -12.70 -14.16 -17.96
C PHE A 248 -12.96 -14.97 -19.23
N LEU A 249 -14.22 -15.25 -19.56
CA LEU A 249 -14.62 -15.94 -20.77
C LEU A 249 -14.73 -15.03 -22.01
N LYS A 250 -15.22 -13.80 -21.83
CA LYS A 250 -15.60 -12.93 -22.95
C LYS A 250 -14.59 -11.83 -23.25
N GLU A 251 -13.86 -11.39 -22.23
CA GLU A 251 -13.01 -10.21 -22.30
C GLU A 251 -11.56 -10.61 -22.01
N THR A 252 -10.61 -9.93 -22.66
CA THR A 252 -9.20 -10.03 -22.26
C THR A 252 -9.04 -9.44 -20.88
N SER A 253 -8.82 -10.29 -19.88
CA SER A 253 -8.86 -9.89 -18.48
C SER A 253 -7.74 -10.53 -17.66
N ILE A 254 -7.27 -9.78 -16.67
CA ILE A 254 -6.12 -10.13 -15.84
C ILE A 254 -6.55 -10.19 -14.36
N PRO A 255 -6.28 -11.28 -13.63
CA PRO A 255 -6.65 -11.41 -12.23
C PRO A 255 -5.62 -10.71 -11.35
N LEU A 256 -6.14 -9.98 -10.37
CA LEU A 256 -5.35 -9.34 -9.33
C LEU A 256 -5.57 -10.05 -8.00
N ILE A 257 -4.52 -10.14 -7.20
CA ILE A 257 -4.59 -10.58 -5.81
C ILE A 257 -4.10 -9.43 -4.93
N LEU A 258 -4.89 -9.04 -3.94
CA LEU A 258 -4.49 -8.05 -2.93
C LEU A 258 -3.91 -8.75 -1.71
N TYR A 259 -2.86 -8.18 -1.12
CA TYR A 259 -2.26 -8.62 0.13
C TYR A 259 -2.24 -7.48 1.13
N ASN A 260 -2.71 -7.72 2.36
CA ASN A 260 -2.66 -6.74 3.45
C ASN A 260 -1.67 -7.17 4.53
N ASP A 261 -0.81 -6.26 4.97
CA ASP A 261 0.20 -6.49 6.02
C ASP A 261 0.42 -5.25 6.88
N ASP A 262 0.88 -5.46 8.11
CA ASP A 262 1.40 -4.38 8.95
C ASP A 262 2.89 -4.58 9.23
N CYS A 263 3.67 -3.52 9.06
CA CYS A 263 5.09 -3.51 9.42
C CYS A 263 5.39 -2.48 10.51
N GLU A 264 6.20 -2.89 11.49
CA GLU A 264 6.78 -2.00 12.50
C GLU A 264 8.17 -1.55 12.05
N THR A 265 8.39 -0.24 11.91
CA THR A 265 9.69 0.30 11.45
C THR A 265 10.67 0.57 12.59
N VAL A 266 10.26 0.37 13.84
CA VAL A 266 11.06 0.63 15.04
C VAL A 266 11.55 -0.67 15.68
N ASN A 267 12.54 -0.56 16.57
CA ASN A 267 13.02 -1.71 17.33
C ASN A 267 11.85 -2.35 18.11
N PRO A 268 11.54 -3.63 17.86
CA PRO A 268 10.39 -4.31 18.49
C PRO A 268 10.49 -4.42 20.02
N LEU A 269 11.68 -4.21 20.60
CA LEU A 269 11.91 -4.25 22.05
C LEU A 269 12.08 -2.84 22.68
N GLY A 270 11.84 -1.77 21.92
CA GLY A 270 12.05 -0.39 22.38
C GLY A 270 10.83 0.22 23.06
N SER A 271 11.02 1.35 23.76
CA SER A 271 9.93 2.13 24.35
C SER A 271 8.99 2.80 23.34
N LYS A 272 9.26 2.65 22.03
CA LYS A 272 8.46 3.16 20.91
C LYS A 272 7.77 2.06 20.11
N THR A 273 7.85 0.80 20.55
CA THR A 273 7.12 -0.31 19.91
C THR A 273 5.63 -0.02 19.90
N GLY A 274 4.97 -0.20 18.75
CA GLY A 274 3.55 0.02 18.54
C GLY A 274 3.15 1.44 18.13
N THR A 275 4.04 2.45 18.21
CA THR A 275 3.66 3.86 17.91
C THR A 275 3.90 4.28 16.46
N HIS A 276 4.68 3.51 15.71
CA HIS A 276 5.05 3.82 14.32
C HIS A 276 4.77 2.64 13.40
N LYS A 277 3.66 1.95 13.65
CA LYS A 277 3.20 0.84 12.82
C LYS A 277 2.55 1.38 11.55
N LEU A 278 2.96 0.83 10.41
CA LEU A 278 2.44 1.17 9.10
C LEU A 278 1.73 -0.05 8.51
N GLY A 279 0.56 0.18 7.93
CA GLY A 279 -0.16 -0.80 7.15
C GLY A 279 0.14 -0.63 5.67
N PHE A 280 0.22 -1.76 4.97
CA PHE A 280 0.60 -1.83 3.57
C PHE A 280 -0.38 -2.72 2.83
N ILE A 281 -0.93 -2.19 1.73
CA ILE A 281 -1.70 -2.96 0.77
C ILE A 281 -0.81 -3.17 -0.45
N TYR A 282 -0.54 -4.43 -0.77
CA TYR A 282 0.18 -4.85 -1.96
C TYR A 282 -0.75 -5.54 -2.93
N PHE A 283 -0.30 -5.72 -4.17
CA PHE A 283 -1.00 -6.56 -5.13
C PHE A 283 -0.06 -7.35 -6.03
N LEU A 284 -0.58 -8.47 -6.55
CA LEU A 284 0.06 -9.34 -7.53
C LEU A 284 -0.78 -9.38 -8.80
N ILE A 285 -0.10 -9.49 -9.93
CA ILE A 285 -0.73 -9.70 -11.24
C ILE A 285 -0.64 -11.18 -11.57
N LYS A 286 -1.73 -11.93 -11.36
CA LYS A 286 -1.66 -13.40 -11.33
C LYS A 286 -1.38 -14.04 -12.70
N SER A 287 -1.62 -13.33 -13.79
CA SER A 287 -1.30 -13.80 -15.16
C SER A 287 0.18 -13.81 -15.51
N LEU A 288 1.06 -13.30 -14.65
CA LEU A 288 2.50 -13.40 -14.91
C LEU A 288 2.98 -14.88 -14.82
N PRO A 289 3.88 -15.30 -15.70
CA PRO A 289 4.57 -16.58 -15.57
C PRO A 289 5.28 -16.78 -14.21
N PRO A 290 5.46 -18.01 -13.70
CA PRO A 290 5.98 -18.30 -12.37
C PRO A 290 7.40 -17.78 -12.12
N ASP A 291 8.24 -17.80 -13.16
CA ASP A 291 9.60 -17.25 -13.10
C ASP A 291 9.59 -15.74 -12.86
N LEU A 292 8.58 -15.02 -13.37
CA LEU A 292 8.36 -13.61 -13.06
C LEU A 292 7.67 -13.41 -11.72
N LEU A 293 6.62 -14.19 -11.41
CA LEU A 293 5.88 -14.08 -10.14
C LEU A 293 6.73 -14.38 -8.91
N SER A 294 7.69 -15.31 -9.02
CA SER A 294 8.63 -15.64 -7.93
C SER A 294 9.56 -14.49 -7.57
N SER A 295 9.63 -13.44 -8.40
CA SER A 295 10.41 -12.25 -8.11
C SER A 295 9.67 -11.27 -7.20
N LEU A 296 10.38 -10.73 -6.20
CA LEU A 296 9.91 -9.59 -5.40
C LEU A 296 9.56 -8.35 -6.25
N ARG A 297 10.03 -8.28 -7.50
CA ARG A 297 9.70 -7.19 -8.42
C ARG A 297 8.26 -7.24 -8.94
N SER A 298 7.62 -8.39 -8.85
CA SER A 298 6.23 -8.61 -9.26
C SER A 298 5.24 -8.39 -8.12
N HIS A 299 5.73 -7.93 -6.96
CA HIS A 299 4.94 -7.54 -5.80
C HIS A 299 4.83 -6.02 -5.80
N PHE A 300 3.65 -5.52 -6.15
CA PHE A 300 3.42 -4.09 -6.33
C PHE A 300 2.79 -3.50 -5.09
N LEU A 301 3.12 -2.24 -4.79
CA LEU A 301 2.51 -1.50 -3.69
C LEU A 301 1.25 -0.79 -4.20
N CYS A 302 0.15 -0.91 -3.46
CA CYS A 302 -1.11 -0.23 -3.73
C CYS A 302 -1.30 0.97 -2.78
N ALA A 303 -1.10 0.79 -1.48
CA ALA A 303 -1.27 1.86 -0.50
C ALA A 303 -0.42 1.66 0.76
N VAL A 304 -0.11 2.77 1.42
CA VAL A 304 0.55 2.83 2.73
C VAL A 304 -0.22 3.78 3.62
N TYR A 305 -0.57 3.31 4.80
CA TYR A 305 -1.29 4.10 5.80
C TYR A 305 -0.68 3.86 7.19
N LYS A 306 -0.93 4.77 8.12
CA LYS A 306 -0.53 4.55 9.52
C LYS A 306 -1.57 3.68 10.21
N SER A 307 -1.12 2.59 10.84
CA SER A 307 -2.05 1.60 11.41
C SER A 307 -2.92 2.20 12.53
N ASP A 308 -2.42 3.21 13.27
CA ASP A 308 -3.21 3.91 14.29
C ASP A 308 -4.35 4.74 13.69
N ASP A 309 -4.12 5.34 12.52
CA ASP A 309 -5.13 6.14 11.83
C ASP A 309 -6.22 5.20 11.29
N ALA A 310 -5.83 4.04 10.72
CA ALA A 310 -6.79 3.00 10.32
C ALA A 310 -7.60 2.42 11.50
N LYS A 311 -7.03 2.30 12.71
CA LYS A 311 -7.79 1.90 13.91
C LYS A 311 -8.78 2.98 14.37
N THR A 312 -8.45 4.24 14.14
CA THR A 312 -9.25 5.38 14.59
C THR A 312 -10.40 5.66 13.63
N TYR A 313 -10.11 5.66 12.33
CA TYR A 313 -11.05 6.06 11.27
C TYR A 313 -11.67 4.87 10.52
N GLY A 314 -11.13 3.67 10.69
CA GLY A 314 -11.50 2.48 9.94
C GLY A 314 -10.74 2.37 8.62
N LEU A 315 -10.58 1.14 8.14
CA LEU A 315 -9.89 0.88 6.88
C LEU A 315 -10.74 1.20 5.65
N ASP A 316 -12.06 1.35 5.81
CA ASP A 316 -13.00 1.68 4.73
C ASP A 316 -12.61 2.95 3.98
N ASP A 317 -12.10 3.97 4.69
CA ASP A 317 -11.66 5.21 4.07
C ASP A 317 -10.40 5.04 3.21
N VAL A 318 -9.49 4.15 3.60
CA VAL A 318 -8.30 3.77 2.80
C VAL A 318 -8.71 2.93 1.59
N LEU A 319 -9.64 2.00 1.78
CA LEU A 319 -10.08 1.06 0.73
C LEU A 319 -10.96 1.73 -0.32
N ARG A 320 -11.78 2.70 0.05
CA ARG A 320 -12.73 3.36 -0.86
C ARG A 320 -12.12 3.81 -2.19
N PRO A 321 -11.04 4.61 -2.24
CA PRO A 321 -10.45 5.00 -3.53
C PRO A 321 -9.83 3.81 -4.29
N ILE A 322 -9.34 2.79 -3.59
CA ILE A 322 -8.79 1.58 -4.20
C ILE A 322 -9.92 0.76 -4.85
N VAL A 323 -11.03 0.54 -4.14
CA VAL A 323 -12.21 -0.18 -4.63
C VAL A 323 -12.83 0.54 -5.83
N ALA A 324 -12.92 1.87 -5.80
CA ALA A 324 -13.39 2.65 -6.93
C ALA A 324 -12.52 2.44 -8.18
N GLU A 325 -11.19 2.41 -8.01
CA GLU A 325 -10.27 2.16 -9.12
C GLU A 325 -10.35 0.71 -9.64
N LEU A 326 -10.47 -0.27 -8.75
CA LEU A 326 -10.69 -1.68 -9.14
C LEU A 326 -12.01 -1.87 -9.90
N GLN A 327 -13.08 -1.22 -9.46
CA GLN A 327 -14.38 -1.25 -10.16
C GLN A 327 -14.29 -0.64 -11.56
N PHE A 328 -13.53 0.45 -11.72
CA PHE A 328 -13.25 1.03 -13.04
C PHE A 328 -12.47 0.05 -13.93
N LEU A 329 -11.41 -0.57 -13.39
CA LEU A 329 -10.60 -1.54 -14.13
C LEU A 329 -11.37 -2.81 -14.53
N GLU A 330 -12.37 -3.20 -13.74
CA GLU A 330 -13.22 -4.35 -14.04
C GLU A 330 -14.29 -4.04 -15.08
N LYS A 331 -14.87 -2.84 -15.07
CA LYS A 331 -15.94 -2.43 -15.99
C LYS A 331 -15.39 -1.91 -17.31
N GLU A 332 -14.53 -0.90 -17.23
CA GLU A 332 -14.02 -0.13 -18.37
C GLU A 332 -12.66 -0.67 -18.85
N GLY A 333 -11.77 -1.07 -17.93
CA GLY A 333 -10.44 -1.56 -18.26
C GLY A 333 -9.46 -0.48 -18.73
N ILE A 334 -8.35 -0.92 -19.33
CA ILE A 334 -7.29 -0.05 -19.85
C ILE A 334 -7.18 -0.27 -21.37
N PRO A 335 -7.30 0.79 -22.20
CA PRO A 335 -7.02 0.69 -23.62
C PRO A 335 -5.51 0.50 -23.85
N VAL A 336 -5.16 -0.49 -24.66
CA VAL A 336 -3.78 -0.83 -25.00
C VAL A 336 -3.65 -0.83 -26.51
N ASP A 337 -2.66 -0.09 -27.00
CA ASP A 337 -2.24 -0.09 -28.40
C ASP A 337 -0.74 -0.41 -28.46
N THR A 338 -0.45 -1.70 -28.59
CA THR A 338 0.91 -2.22 -28.73
C THR A 338 1.02 -3.01 -30.03
N PRO A 339 2.24 -3.19 -30.60
CA PRO A 339 2.41 -3.99 -31.80
C PRO A 339 1.88 -5.44 -31.69
N THR A 340 1.76 -5.96 -30.45
CA THR A 340 1.34 -7.33 -30.15
C THR A 340 -0.13 -7.44 -29.76
N PHE A 341 -0.77 -6.35 -29.32
CA PHE A 341 -2.14 -6.35 -28.85
C PHE A 341 -2.80 -4.98 -29.04
N GLN A 342 -3.99 -4.98 -29.61
CA GLN A 342 -4.86 -3.81 -29.75
C GLN A 342 -6.23 -4.14 -29.15
N GLY A 343 -6.66 -3.34 -28.18
CA GLY A 343 -7.95 -3.54 -27.54
C GLY A 343 -7.97 -3.01 -26.11
N VAL A 344 -8.88 -3.54 -25.31
CA VAL A 344 -9.05 -3.17 -23.91
C VAL A 344 -8.70 -4.37 -23.05
N VAL A 345 -7.83 -4.15 -22.06
CA VAL A 345 -7.49 -5.15 -21.04
C VAL A 345 -8.23 -4.81 -19.76
N LYS A 346 -9.08 -5.71 -19.28
CA LYS A 346 -9.81 -5.56 -18.01
C LYS A 346 -9.08 -6.24 -16.86
N PHE A 347 -9.42 -5.88 -15.63
CA PHE A 347 -8.84 -6.51 -14.44
C PHE A 347 -9.92 -6.87 -13.45
N SER A 348 -9.73 -7.97 -12.71
CA SER A 348 -10.64 -8.32 -11.64
C SER A 348 -9.89 -8.83 -10.42
N LEU A 349 -10.34 -8.40 -9.25
CA LEU A 349 -9.81 -8.84 -7.97
C LEU A 349 -10.35 -10.24 -7.66
N VAL A 350 -9.51 -11.26 -7.76
CA VAL A 350 -9.94 -12.66 -7.53
C VAL A 350 -9.75 -13.12 -6.09
N GLN A 351 -8.83 -12.50 -5.36
CA GLN A 351 -8.56 -12.87 -3.98
C GLN A 351 -7.95 -11.74 -3.17
N VAL A 352 -8.34 -11.65 -1.91
CA VAL A 352 -7.63 -10.92 -0.87
C VAL A 352 -6.94 -11.93 0.03
N VAL A 353 -5.65 -11.75 0.25
CA VAL A 353 -4.77 -12.61 1.06
C VAL A 353 -4.09 -11.79 2.15
N GLY A 354 -3.60 -12.46 3.17
CA GLY A 354 -2.96 -11.84 4.32
C GLY A 354 -2.84 -12.85 5.45
N ASP A 355 -2.17 -12.44 6.52
CA ASP A 355 -2.24 -13.18 7.77
C ASP A 355 -3.65 -13.05 8.39
N ASN A 356 -3.91 -13.79 9.47
CA ASN A 356 -5.25 -13.78 10.07
C ASN A 356 -5.67 -12.39 10.54
N LEU A 357 -4.72 -11.62 11.08
CA LEU A 357 -4.94 -10.27 11.59
C LEU A 357 -5.31 -9.32 10.44
N GLY A 358 -4.45 -9.24 9.43
CA GLY A 358 -4.62 -8.38 8.26
C GLY A 358 -5.85 -8.72 7.44
N LEU A 359 -6.18 -10.01 7.28
CA LEU A 359 -7.41 -10.44 6.61
C LEU A 359 -8.67 -10.12 7.41
N ASN A 360 -8.65 -10.26 8.74
CA ASN A 360 -9.80 -9.88 9.54
C ASN A 360 -10.00 -8.36 9.49
N ALA A 361 -8.93 -7.58 9.64
CA ALA A 361 -8.99 -6.12 9.57
C ALA A 361 -9.55 -5.62 8.23
N ILE A 362 -9.00 -6.10 7.09
CA ILE A 362 -9.41 -5.62 5.76
C ILE A 362 -10.83 -6.01 5.37
N LEU A 363 -11.36 -7.08 5.95
CA LEU A 363 -12.72 -7.56 5.70
C LEU A 363 -13.72 -7.12 6.79
N GLY A 364 -13.30 -6.29 7.76
CA GLY A 364 -14.16 -5.76 8.82
C GLY A 364 -14.55 -6.78 9.91
N TYR A 365 -13.79 -7.87 10.05
CA TYR A 365 -13.94 -8.84 11.14
C TYR A 365 -13.13 -8.44 12.38
N SER A 366 -13.43 -9.06 13.52
CA SER A 366 -12.61 -8.93 14.71
C SER A 366 -11.21 -9.51 14.46
N GLU A 367 -10.19 -8.70 14.69
CA GLU A 367 -8.77 -9.02 14.55
C GLU A 367 -8.28 -10.18 15.45
N GLY A 368 -9.03 -10.54 16.49
CA GLY A 368 -8.71 -11.62 17.42
C GLY A 368 -9.67 -12.81 17.38
N PHE A 369 -9.26 -13.89 18.04
CA PHE A 369 -10.09 -15.11 18.24
C PHE A 369 -11.00 -15.03 19.48
N SER A 370 -11.22 -13.81 20.00
CA SER A 370 -12.13 -13.55 21.12
C SER A 370 -13.59 -13.45 20.66
N ALA A 371 -13.84 -13.20 19.37
CA ALA A 371 -15.18 -13.12 18.82
C ALA A 371 -15.96 -14.44 18.98
N ASN A 372 -17.27 -14.32 19.19
CA ASN A 372 -18.17 -15.46 19.24
C ASN A 372 -18.25 -16.19 17.90
N HIS A 373 -18.00 -15.49 16.78
CA HIS A 373 -17.89 -16.06 15.43
C HIS A 373 -16.55 -15.63 14.83
N MET A 374 -15.50 -16.42 15.08
CA MET A 374 -14.12 -16.08 14.69
C MET A 374 -13.75 -16.53 13.26
N CYS A 375 -14.53 -17.42 12.67
CA CYS A 375 -14.25 -17.96 11.34
C CYS A 375 -14.81 -17.05 10.25
N ARG A 376 -14.03 -16.78 9.20
CA ARG A 376 -14.48 -16.01 8.02
C ARG A 376 -15.32 -16.83 7.05
N TRP A 377 -15.21 -18.15 7.13
CA TRP A 377 -15.84 -19.09 6.19
C TRP A 377 -17.11 -19.75 6.73
N CYS A 378 -17.39 -19.65 8.03
CA CYS A 378 -18.56 -20.26 8.64
C CYS A 378 -19.08 -19.43 9.82
N ARG A 379 -20.28 -19.71 10.28
CA ARG A 379 -20.96 -19.06 11.40
C ARG A 379 -20.93 -19.88 12.67
N VAL A 380 -20.04 -20.88 12.75
CA VAL A 380 -19.87 -21.68 13.96
C VAL A 380 -19.57 -20.77 15.14
N HIS A 381 -20.31 -20.97 16.23
CA HIS A 381 -20.05 -20.26 17.49
C HIS A 381 -18.80 -20.82 18.17
N LYS A 382 -18.00 -19.97 18.80
CA LYS A 382 -16.72 -20.32 19.46
C LYS A 382 -16.77 -21.59 20.30
N ARG A 383 -17.75 -21.69 21.20
CA ARG A 383 -17.97 -22.87 22.07
C ARG A 383 -18.14 -24.18 21.29
N VAL A 384 -18.73 -24.13 20.11
CA VAL A 384 -18.93 -25.30 19.25
C VAL A 384 -17.64 -25.61 18.50
N SER A 385 -16.93 -24.58 18.00
CA SER A 385 -15.64 -24.75 17.30
C SER A 385 -14.56 -25.42 18.16
N GLU A 386 -14.63 -25.28 19.49
CA GLU A 386 -13.70 -25.91 20.43
C GLU A 386 -13.85 -27.44 20.52
N GLN A 387 -14.99 -27.98 20.09
CA GLN A 387 -15.34 -29.40 20.23
C GLN A 387 -15.59 -30.10 18.90
N GLN A 388 -15.94 -29.33 17.87
CA GLN A 388 -16.30 -29.85 16.57
C GLN A 388 -15.08 -30.37 15.80
N THR A 389 -15.14 -31.61 15.35
CA THR A 389 -14.06 -32.29 14.61
C THR A 389 -14.37 -32.50 13.13
N LEU A 390 -15.62 -32.24 12.72
CA LEU A 390 -16.11 -32.38 11.36
C LEU A 390 -16.79 -31.09 10.93
N GLU A 391 -16.67 -30.73 9.66
CA GLU A 391 -17.39 -29.60 9.07
C GLU A 391 -18.91 -29.79 9.20
N ASP A 392 -19.63 -28.73 9.60
CA ASP A 392 -21.10 -28.69 9.59
C ASP A 392 -21.56 -27.81 8.42
N PRO A 393 -22.07 -28.40 7.33
CA PRO A 393 -22.54 -27.66 6.16
C PRO A 393 -23.64 -26.64 6.49
N ALA A 394 -24.40 -26.81 7.57
CA ALA A 394 -25.43 -25.86 7.98
C ALA A 394 -24.84 -24.56 8.56
N GLN A 395 -23.58 -24.58 8.99
CA GLN A 395 -22.88 -23.42 9.54
C GLN A 395 -22.08 -22.67 8.47
N LEU A 396 -21.88 -23.25 7.28
CA LEU A 396 -21.35 -22.50 6.15
C LEU A 396 -22.35 -21.39 5.79
N PRO A 397 -21.91 -20.18 5.43
CA PRO A 397 -22.79 -19.15 4.94
C PRO A 397 -23.52 -19.75 3.73
N ALA A 398 -24.84 -19.87 3.85
CA ALA A 398 -25.69 -20.32 2.76
C ALA A 398 -25.50 -19.35 1.60
N THR A 399 -24.62 -19.70 0.67
CA THR A 399 -24.50 -18.98 -0.59
C THR A 399 -25.65 -19.50 -1.44
N ILE A 400 -26.86 -19.03 -1.16
CA ILE A 400 -27.89 -19.16 -2.20
C ILE A 400 -27.39 -18.30 -3.35
N SER A 401 -27.25 -18.90 -4.53
CA SER A 401 -26.94 -18.17 -5.75
C SER A 401 -27.92 -17.01 -5.89
N GLU A 402 -27.49 -15.90 -6.49
CA GLU A 402 -28.37 -14.74 -6.74
C GLU A 402 -29.66 -15.18 -7.46
N GLU A 403 -29.55 -16.11 -8.41
CA GLU A 403 -30.67 -16.76 -9.09
C GLU A 403 -31.67 -17.45 -8.14
N ARG A 404 -31.20 -18.17 -7.11
CA ARG A 404 -32.06 -18.81 -6.11
C ARG A 404 -32.67 -17.78 -5.16
N ALA A 405 -31.93 -16.73 -4.81
CA ALA A 405 -32.44 -15.65 -3.99
C ALA A 405 -33.56 -14.86 -4.71
N VAL A 406 -33.41 -14.65 -6.02
CA VAL A 406 -34.44 -14.09 -6.89
C VAL A 406 -35.65 -15.03 -6.97
N GLN A 407 -35.45 -16.34 -7.14
CA GLN A 407 -36.55 -17.33 -7.13
C GLN A 407 -37.33 -17.33 -5.82
N PHE A 408 -36.66 -17.27 -4.67
CA PHE A 408 -37.33 -17.16 -3.37
C PHE A 408 -38.07 -15.84 -3.24
N THR A 409 -37.47 -14.74 -3.66
CA THR A 409 -38.11 -13.41 -3.66
C THR A 409 -39.38 -13.41 -4.50
N GLU A 410 -39.32 -13.96 -5.72
CA GLU A 410 -40.44 -14.02 -6.65
C GLU A 410 -41.56 -14.97 -6.16
N CYS A 411 -41.17 -16.10 -5.56
CA CYS A 411 -42.11 -17.01 -4.93
C CYS A 411 -42.82 -16.35 -3.73
N LEU A 412 -42.09 -15.61 -2.90
CA LEU A 412 -42.63 -14.89 -1.73
C LEU A 412 -43.52 -13.71 -2.10
N LYS A 413 -43.32 -13.09 -3.28
CA LYS A 413 -44.27 -12.09 -3.80
C LYS A 413 -45.61 -12.73 -4.10
N ASN A 414 -45.59 -13.86 -4.80
CA ASN A 414 -46.77 -14.48 -5.38
C ASN A 414 -47.48 -15.48 -4.43
N ASN A 415 -46.81 -15.94 -3.37
CA ASN A 415 -47.34 -16.93 -2.43
C ASN A 415 -47.25 -16.45 -0.98
N SER A 416 -48.32 -16.67 -0.22
CA SER A 416 -48.42 -16.32 1.21
C SER A 416 -48.70 -17.52 2.13
N GLN A 417 -48.81 -18.72 1.55
CA GLN A 417 -49.10 -19.99 2.23
C GLN A 417 -48.40 -21.12 1.47
N PRO A 418 -48.03 -22.23 2.14
CA PRO A 418 -48.12 -22.46 3.58
C PRO A 418 -47.09 -21.64 4.38
N LEU A 419 -47.47 -21.17 5.59
CA LEU A 419 -46.63 -20.35 6.47
C LEU A 419 -45.23 -20.94 6.73
N ALA A 420 -45.13 -22.25 6.92
CA ALA A 420 -43.83 -22.92 7.13
C ALA A 420 -42.87 -22.76 5.95
N GLN A 421 -43.38 -22.73 4.72
CA GLN A 421 -42.57 -22.51 3.52
C GLN A 421 -42.18 -21.03 3.37
N VAL A 422 -43.09 -20.12 3.71
CA VAL A 422 -42.80 -18.67 3.75
C VAL A 422 -41.71 -18.38 4.77
N GLU A 423 -41.79 -18.97 5.98
CA GLU A 423 -40.79 -18.83 7.03
C GLU A 423 -39.40 -19.33 6.59
N ALA A 424 -39.36 -20.49 5.94
CA ALA A 424 -38.13 -21.07 5.41
C ALA A 424 -37.51 -20.19 4.32
N TYR A 425 -38.28 -19.76 3.32
CA TYR A 425 -37.76 -18.88 2.26
C TYR A 425 -37.38 -17.51 2.77
N MET A 426 -38.11 -16.97 3.75
CA MET A 426 -37.73 -15.73 4.42
C MET A 426 -36.40 -15.90 5.17
N ARG A 427 -36.17 -17.03 5.84
CA ARG A 427 -34.90 -17.34 6.51
C ARG A 427 -33.75 -17.46 5.52
N ASP A 428 -33.95 -18.22 4.45
CA ASP A 428 -32.89 -18.55 3.49
C ASP A 428 -32.48 -17.33 2.65
N SER A 429 -33.43 -16.46 2.29
CA SER A 429 -33.14 -15.23 1.53
C SER A 429 -32.86 -13.98 2.39
N CYS A 430 -32.76 -14.13 3.72
CA CYS A 430 -32.57 -13.04 4.67
C CYS A 430 -31.38 -12.12 4.30
N GLN A 431 -30.23 -12.73 3.97
CA GLN A 431 -29.03 -11.97 3.65
C GLN A 431 -29.09 -11.24 2.32
N TYR A 432 -29.71 -11.86 1.31
CA TYR A 432 -29.95 -11.23 0.02
C TYR A 432 -30.85 -10.00 0.18
N ARG A 433 -31.97 -10.13 0.92
CA ARG A 433 -32.85 -8.99 1.21
C ARG A 433 -32.13 -7.87 1.95
N ALA A 434 -31.37 -8.22 2.99
CA ALA A 434 -30.61 -7.24 3.76
C ALA A 434 -29.51 -6.56 2.91
N GLY A 435 -28.87 -7.29 1.99
CA GLY A 435 -27.93 -6.72 1.03
C GLY A 435 -28.61 -5.78 0.03
N TRP A 436 -29.74 -6.20 -0.56
CA TRP A 436 -30.49 -5.41 -1.53
C TRP A 436 -31.03 -4.11 -0.94
N ILE A 437 -31.51 -4.15 0.32
CA ILE A 437 -31.98 -2.96 1.05
C ILE A 437 -30.82 -2.00 1.33
N ARG A 438 -29.62 -2.52 1.66
CA ARG A 438 -28.44 -1.71 2.01
C ARG A 438 -27.63 -1.21 0.81
N ALA A 439 -27.80 -1.81 -0.36
CA ALA A 439 -27.02 -1.47 -1.57
C ALA A 439 -27.39 -0.11 -2.20
N ASP A 440 -28.54 0.50 -1.84
CA ASP A 440 -28.97 1.78 -2.40
C ASP A 440 -29.70 2.61 -1.35
N HIS A 441 -29.10 3.74 -0.98
CA HIS A 441 -29.55 4.63 0.08
C HIS A 441 -30.80 5.46 -0.29
N SER A 442 -31.30 5.36 -1.53
CA SER A 442 -32.49 6.08 -2.01
C SER A 442 -33.80 5.29 -1.86
N LYS A 443 -33.74 4.00 -1.50
CA LYS A 443 -34.91 3.11 -1.43
C LYS A 443 -35.84 3.46 -0.26
N SER A 444 -37.07 3.79 -0.60
CA SER A 444 -38.14 4.10 0.34
C SER A 444 -38.78 2.83 0.94
N ILE A 445 -39.43 2.96 2.11
CA ILE A 445 -40.15 1.85 2.76
C ILE A 445 -41.22 1.23 1.82
N PRO A 446 -42.02 2.00 1.06
CA PRO A 446 -42.95 1.43 0.08
C PRO A 446 -42.28 0.57 -0.99
N GLU A 447 -41.10 0.95 -1.49
CA GLU A 447 -40.34 0.17 -2.49
C GLU A 447 -39.80 -1.13 -1.89
N VAL A 448 -39.32 -1.08 -0.65
CA VAL A 448 -38.87 -2.28 0.08
C VAL A 448 -40.04 -3.25 0.29
N LEU A 449 -41.22 -2.74 0.65
CA LEU A 449 -42.41 -3.58 0.87
C LEU A 449 -43.04 -4.07 -0.44
N ALA A 450 -42.86 -3.36 -1.55
CA ALA A 450 -43.25 -3.84 -2.87
C ALA A 450 -42.35 -4.99 -3.33
N MET A 451 -41.05 -4.92 -3.06
CA MET A 451 -40.09 -5.97 -3.41
C MET A 451 -40.17 -7.18 -2.47
N PHE A 452 -40.36 -6.94 -1.16
CA PHE A 452 -40.38 -7.97 -0.11
C PHE A 452 -41.66 -7.86 0.74
N PRO A 453 -42.83 -8.18 0.16
CA PRO A 453 -44.12 -7.97 0.82
C PRO A 453 -44.29 -8.84 2.08
N ARG A 454 -43.49 -9.90 2.23
CA ARG A 454 -43.58 -10.81 3.39
C ARG A 454 -42.84 -10.30 4.63
N LEU A 455 -42.11 -9.19 4.56
CA LEU A 455 -41.50 -8.56 5.75
C LEU A 455 -42.56 -8.16 6.80
N THR A 456 -43.77 -7.79 6.36
CA THR A 456 -44.87 -7.46 7.27
C THR A 456 -45.61 -8.68 7.83
N THR A 457 -45.26 -9.89 7.39
CA THR A 457 -45.81 -11.13 7.95
C THR A 457 -45.35 -11.26 9.40
N PRO A 458 -46.25 -11.57 10.36
CA PRO A 458 -45.90 -11.67 11.77
C PRO A 458 -44.68 -12.57 12.00
N GLY A 459 -43.71 -12.08 12.79
CA GLY A 459 -42.48 -12.81 13.11
C GLY A 459 -41.34 -12.71 12.10
N MET A 460 -41.58 -12.26 10.86
CA MET A 460 -40.53 -12.28 9.82
C MET A 460 -39.43 -11.25 10.05
N ILE A 461 -39.78 -10.04 10.50
CA ILE A 461 -38.79 -9.03 10.88
C ILE A 461 -37.99 -9.46 12.10
N ALA A 462 -38.63 -10.12 13.07
CA ALA A 462 -37.94 -10.64 14.26
C ALA A 462 -36.97 -11.77 13.89
N GLN A 463 -37.36 -12.64 12.96
CA GLN A 463 -36.51 -13.67 12.39
C GLN A 463 -35.31 -13.05 11.68
N ASP A 464 -35.53 -12.08 10.79
CA ASP A 464 -34.44 -11.39 10.07
C ASP A 464 -33.49 -10.67 11.03
N PHE A 465 -34.04 -9.98 12.03
CA PHE A 465 -33.24 -9.34 13.08
C PHE A 465 -32.37 -10.37 13.80
N SER A 466 -32.93 -11.53 14.16
CA SER A 466 -32.22 -12.58 14.89
C SER A 466 -31.10 -13.22 14.06
N ILE A 467 -31.30 -13.33 12.74
CA ILE A 467 -30.31 -13.88 11.81
C ILE A 467 -29.19 -12.87 11.55
N LEU A 468 -29.53 -11.59 11.38
CA LEU A 468 -28.57 -10.54 11.03
C LEU A 468 -27.82 -10.01 12.25
N PHE A 469 -28.46 -10.00 13.42
CA PHE A 469 -27.95 -9.39 14.65
C PHE A 469 -28.16 -10.32 15.85
N ALA A 470 -27.52 -11.49 15.79
CA ALA A 470 -27.69 -12.56 16.77
C ALA A 470 -27.42 -12.13 18.23
N GLU A 471 -26.42 -11.27 18.48
CA GLU A 471 -26.10 -10.81 19.84
C GLU A 471 -27.13 -9.85 20.46
N PRO A 472 -27.60 -8.78 19.78
CA PRO A 472 -28.63 -7.90 20.33
C PRO A 472 -30.05 -8.44 20.16
N ALA A 473 -30.29 -9.53 19.43
CA ALA A 473 -31.63 -10.09 19.19
C ALA A 473 -32.49 -10.28 20.45
N PRO A 474 -31.96 -10.79 21.59
CA PRO A 474 -32.73 -10.92 22.82
C PRO A 474 -33.20 -9.58 23.40
N LYS A 475 -32.55 -8.47 23.03
CA LYS A 475 -32.86 -7.11 23.47
C LYS A 475 -33.92 -6.43 22.59
N LEU A 476 -34.27 -7.01 21.43
CA LEU A 476 -35.26 -6.43 20.51
C LEU A 476 -36.64 -6.24 21.16
N PHE A 477 -36.99 -7.13 22.09
CA PHE A 477 -38.25 -7.12 22.83
C PHE A 477 -38.10 -6.75 24.30
N GLN A 478 -36.89 -6.37 24.75
CA GLN A 478 -36.72 -5.85 26.10
C GLN A 478 -37.44 -4.50 26.20
N THR A 479 -38.50 -4.46 26.99
CA THR A 479 -39.07 -3.20 27.48
C THR A 479 -38.05 -2.55 28.39
N TRP A 480 -37.41 -1.49 27.89
CA TRP A 480 -36.60 -0.61 28.73
C TRP A 480 -37.50 -0.10 29.84
N VAL A 481 -37.20 -0.43 31.10
CA VAL A 481 -37.73 0.32 32.25
C VAL A 481 -37.03 1.66 32.16
N GLY A 482 -37.59 2.57 31.36
CA GLY A 482 -37.02 3.89 31.17
C GLY A 482 -37.00 4.59 32.51
N THR A 483 -35.82 4.98 32.99
CA THR A 483 -35.72 6.02 34.00
C THR A 483 -36.43 7.23 33.41
N ASN A 484 -37.60 7.56 33.94
CA ASN A 484 -38.37 8.69 33.49
C ASN A 484 -37.54 9.96 33.79
N MET A 485 -36.90 10.51 32.75
CA MET A 485 -36.12 11.74 32.83
C MET A 485 -36.92 12.88 33.48
N VAL A 486 -38.26 12.84 33.41
CA VAL A 486 -39.15 13.82 34.04
C VAL A 486 -39.14 13.68 35.58
N GLU A 487 -39.23 12.46 36.12
CA GLU A 487 -39.19 12.22 37.59
C GLU A 487 -37.84 12.62 38.20
N TYR A 488 -36.74 12.33 37.52
CA TYR A 488 -35.40 12.69 38.00
C TYR A 488 -35.15 14.21 37.93
N LEU A 489 -35.66 14.89 36.89
CA LEU A 489 -35.58 16.35 36.77
C LEU A 489 -36.48 17.07 37.79
N GLU A 490 -37.62 16.49 38.19
CA GLU A 490 -38.46 17.03 39.27
C GLU A 490 -37.78 16.91 40.65
N GLN A 491 -37.08 15.81 40.94
CA GLN A 491 -36.24 15.69 42.14
C GLN A 491 -35.04 16.66 42.16
N ALA A 492 -34.50 17.02 40.99
CA ALA A 492 -33.40 17.99 40.88
C ALA A 492 -33.86 19.44 41.10
N LYS A 493 -35.10 19.79 40.72
CA LYS A 493 -35.68 21.14 40.95
C LYS A 493 -35.84 21.48 42.43
N SER A 494 -36.00 20.48 43.31
CA SER A 494 -36.25 20.69 44.74
C SER A 494 -34.98 20.80 45.58
N SER A 495 -33.78 20.55 45.04
CA SER A 495 -32.59 20.30 45.88
C SER A 495 -31.35 21.15 45.61
N ARG A 496 -31.24 21.93 44.51
CA ARG A 496 -30.01 22.72 44.23
C ARG A 496 -30.27 24.08 43.57
N SER A 497 -29.78 25.15 44.19
CA SER A 497 -29.94 26.56 43.76
C SER A 497 -28.86 27.07 42.80
N CYS A 498 -27.97 26.20 42.31
CA CYS A 498 -26.86 26.57 41.44
C CYS A 498 -26.67 25.57 40.29
N PRO A 499 -26.05 26.00 39.16
CA PRO A 499 -25.72 25.12 38.05
C PRO A 499 -24.83 23.95 38.48
N PHE A 500 -25.15 22.74 38.06
CA PHE A 500 -24.31 21.56 38.32
C PHE A 500 -24.18 20.67 37.08
N VAL A 501 -23.08 19.92 37.00
CA VAL A 501 -22.79 19.03 35.88
C VAL A 501 -23.25 17.61 36.21
N LEU A 502 -24.15 17.07 35.38
CA LEU A 502 -24.60 15.70 35.41
C LEU A 502 -23.75 14.88 34.42
N LEU A 503 -23.08 13.86 34.92
CA LEU A 503 -22.27 12.94 34.14
C LEU A 503 -23.01 11.60 34.04
N LEU A 504 -23.23 11.11 32.82
CA LEU A 504 -23.69 9.73 32.61
C LEU A 504 -22.45 8.86 32.46
N GLU A 505 -22.28 7.93 33.39
CA GLU A 505 -21.13 7.01 33.45
C GLU A 505 -21.56 5.59 33.12
N ASP A 506 -20.83 4.94 32.22
CA ASP A 506 -20.77 3.48 32.14
C ASP A 506 -19.39 3.05 32.62
N GLY A 507 -19.30 2.73 33.91
CA GLY A 507 -18.25 1.91 34.52
C GLY A 507 -16.82 2.46 34.61
N MET A 508 -16.27 3.15 33.60
CA MET A 508 -14.91 3.71 33.62
C MET A 508 -14.64 4.91 32.69
N LEU A 509 -15.60 5.37 31.88
CA LEU A 509 -15.44 6.56 31.03
C LEU A 509 -16.74 7.39 31.02
N CYS A 510 -16.62 8.71 31.18
CA CYS A 510 -17.75 9.62 31.06
C CYS A 510 -18.16 9.72 29.59
N SER A 511 -19.32 9.17 29.24
CA SER A 511 -19.80 9.14 27.85
C SER A 511 -20.48 10.46 27.46
N GLN A 512 -21.15 11.13 28.41
CA GLN A 512 -21.86 12.39 28.19
C GLN A 512 -21.93 13.26 29.45
N ALA A 513 -21.67 14.57 29.29
CA ALA A 513 -21.80 15.57 30.34
C ALA A 513 -22.90 16.60 29.98
N PHE A 514 -23.77 16.89 30.95
CA PHE A 514 -24.83 17.88 30.84
C PHE A 514 -24.69 18.92 31.95
N VAL A 515 -24.83 20.21 31.64
CA VAL A 515 -24.97 21.27 32.64
C VAL A 515 -26.45 21.48 32.89
N VAL A 516 -26.90 21.33 34.13
CA VAL A 516 -28.28 21.58 34.52
C VAL A 516 -28.36 23.00 35.07
N ILE A 517 -29.10 23.87 34.37
CA ILE A 517 -29.34 25.27 34.76
C ILE A 517 -30.85 25.48 34.87
N SER A 518 -31.33 25.89 36.04
CA SER A 518 -32.75 26.19 36.29
C SER A 518 -33.72 25.10 35.79
N GLY A 519 -33.36 23.83 36.01
CA GLY A 519 -34.18 22.67 35.64
C GLY A 519 -34.14 22.26 34.17
N LYS A 520 -33.25 22.85 33.36
CA LYS A 520 -32.98 22.42 31.98
C LYS A 520 -31.57 21.82 31.87
N ALA A 521 -31.47 20.61 31.33
CA ALA A 521 -30.19 19.94 31.06
C ALA A 521 -29.65 20.32 29.67
N MET A 522 -28.44 20.86 29.60
CA MET A 522 -27.77 21.27 28.36
C MET A 522 -26.49 20.46 28.13
N ARG A 523 -26.36 19.80 26.98
CA ARG A 523 -25.18 18.99 26.65
C ARG A 523 -23.94 19.86 26.47
N LEU A 524 -22.81 19.49 27.08
CA LEU A 524 -21.60 20.32 27.22
C LEU A 524 -20.86 20.67 25.90
N ARG A 525 -21.37 20.27 24.72
CA ARG A 525 -20.79 20.65 23.41
C ARG A 525 -21.36 21.95 22.81
N ARG A 526 -22.28 22.66 23.48
CA ARG A 526 -23.01 23.83 22.94
C ARG A 526 -22.95 25.10 23.79
N LEU A 527 -21.77 25.52 24.26
CA LEU A 527 -21.61 26.83 24.92
C LEU A 527 -21.08 27.95 23.99
N SER A 528 -20.76 27.66 22.73
CA SER A 528 -20.27 28.64 21.74
C SER A 528 -21.31 29.15 20.74
N GLN A 529 -22.58 28.73 20.83
CA GLN A 529 -23.62 29.05 19.83
C GLN A 529 -24.94 29.51 20.45
N LEU A 530 -24.88 30.46 21.39
CA LEU A 530 -26.05 31.24 21.81
C LEU A 530 -26.20 32.45 20.88
N TRP A 531 -27.01 32.34 19.82
CA TRP A 531 -27.88 33.43 19.32
C TRP A 531 -28.80 32.96 18.17
N ILE A 532 -30.11 33.16 18.41
CA ILE A 532 -31.26 33.28 17.48
C ILE A 532 -31.95 31.98 16.99
N PRO A 533 -33.31 31.96 16.93
CA PRO A 533 -34.15 30.78 17.17
C PRO A 533 -35.10 30.36 16.02
N ASP A 534 -35.81 29.26 16.28
CA ASP A 534 -37.05 28.75 15.69
C ASP A 534 -37.02 28.05 14.31
N VAL A 535 -37.54 26.81 14.28
CA VAL A 535 -38.86 26.47 13.69
C VAL A 535 -39.07 24.94 13.70
N VAL A 536 -40.17 24.53 14.35
CA VAL A 536 -41.02 23.32 14.16
C VAL A 536 -40.48 22.00 14.73
N SER A 537 -40.98 21.43 15.84
CA SER A 537 -42.35 21.11 16.31
C SER A 537 -43.02 19.91 15.62
N GLU A 538 -43.43 18.97 16.49
CA GLU A 538 -44.54 18.02 16.35
C GLU A 538 -44.29 16.57 15.89
N LEU A 539 -44.31 15.72 16.93
CA LEU A 539 -45.18 14.55 17.12
C LEU A 539 -44.60 13.16 16.83
N GLU A 540 -44.22 12.55 17.96
CA GLU A 540 -44.39 11.15 18.27
C GLU A 540 -45.79 10.64 17.87
N GLY A 541 -45.81 9.55 17.11
CA GLY A 541 -46.94 8.64 16.98
C GLY A 541 -46.36 7.22 16.94
N THR A 542 -46.90 6.34 17.79
CA THR A 542 -46.51 4.93 18.02
C THR A 542 -46.01 4.19 16.78
N VAL A 543 -44.69 4.15 16.61
CA VAL A 543 -44.03 3.41 15.53
C VAL A 543 -43.80 1.97 15.99
N SER A 544 -44.48 1.01 15.35
CA SER A 544 -44.27 -0.44 15.52
C SER A 544 -42.78 -0.80 15.49
N PRO A 545 -42.31 -1.79 16.29
CA PRO A 545 -40.92 -2.27 16.26
C PRO A 545 -40.42 -2.61 14.85
N ALA A 546 -41.32 -3.02 13.95
CA ALA A 546 -41.06 -3.27 12.53
C ALA A 546 -40.57 -2.02 11.77
N VAL A 547 -41.20 -0.88 12.02
CA VAL A 547 -40.85 0.39 11.35
C VAL A 547 -39.63 1.03 12.02
N LYS A 548 -39.42 0.83 13.33
CA LYS A 548 -38.15 1.17 13.99
C LYS A 548 -36.98 0.37 13.39
N PHE A 549 -37.12 -0.94 13.20
CA PHE A 549 -36.07 -1.76 12.59
C PHE A 549 -35.75 -1.36 11.15
N LEU A 550 -36.77 -1.17 10.30
CA LEU A 550 -36.57 -0.69 8.93
C LEU A 550 -35.92 0.69 8.91
N LYS A 551 -36.33 1.60 9.80
CA LYS A 551 -35.67 2.90 9.97
C LYS A 551 -34.24 2.76 10.46
N THR A 552 -33.91 1.84 11.36
CA THR A 552 -32.53 1.59 11.82
C THR A 552 -31.64 1.03 10.71
N GLN A 553 -32.17 0.13 9.86
CA GLN A 553 -31.45 -0.36 8.68
C GLN A 553 -31.19 0.76 7.65
N ILE A 554 -32.11 1.73 7.55
CA ILE A 554 -31.98 2.88 6.64
C ILE A 554 -31.07 3.98 7.26
N HIS A 555 -31.15 4.23 8.57
CA HIS A 555 -30.34 5.25 9.27
C HIS A 555 -28.90 4.82 9.59
N ALA A 556 -28.61 3.52 9.71
CA ALA A 556 -27.24 3.03 9.85
C ALA A 556 -26.38 3.20 8.58
N CYS A 557 -26.93 3.87 7.57
CA CYS A 557 -26.27 4.19 6.30
C CYS A 557 -26.13 5.71 6.03
N ASN A 558 -26.45 6.58 7.00
CA ASN A 558 -26.19 8.03 6.91
C ASN A 558 -25.06 8.45 7.85
#